data_AF-A0A564Q4W5-F1
#
_entry.id   AF-A0A564Q4W5-F1
#
_cell.length_a   1.000
_cell.length_b   1.000
_cell.length_c   1.000
_cell.angle_alpha   90.00
_cell.angle_beta   90.00
_cell.angle_gamma   90.00
#
_symmetry.space_group_name_H-M   'P 1'
#
loop_
_entity.id
_entity.type
_entity.pdbx_description
1 polymer ?
#
loop_
_entity_poly.entity_id
_entity_poly.type
_entity_poly.pdbx_seq_one_letter_code
_entity_poly.pdbx_strand_id
1 'polypeptide(L)'
;MLPLDTWIVNAEKKWKEDFAEYTIIDKKETTFKGEKAIEITFSAKEKVDSPLVKMRAILMTKDGNSYAIIYDALPSDFDLADQKYFEPMLQSFTTRRATPFDIIRKVCVCC
;
A
#
# COMPACT_ATOMS: atom_id res chain seq x y z
N MET A 1 4.99 19.38 3.39
CA MET A 1 5.01 18.24 2.44
C MET A 1 6.26 17.44 2.74
N LEU A 2 6.15 16.11 2.86
CA LEU A 2 7.33 15.26 3.05
C LEU A 2 7.86 14.84 1.68
N PRO A 3 9.18 14.91 1.42
CA PRO A 3 9.80 14.24 0.28
C PRO A 3 9.39 12.77 0.24
N LEU A 4 9.30 12.17 -0.96
CA LEU A 4 8.87 10.77 -1.14
C LEU A 4 9.64 9.82 -0.22
N ASP A 5 10.97 9.98 -0.12
CA ASP A 5 11.84 9.19 0.76
C ASP A 5 11.45 9.30 2.23
N THR A 6 11.14 10.51 2.69
CA THR A 6 10.69 10.76 4.06
C THR A 6 9.30 10.18 4.30
N TRP A 7 8.40 10.26 3.32
CA TRP A 7 7.08 9.63 3.38
C TRP A 7 7.20 8.11 3.56
N ILE A 8 8.07 7.46 2.78
CA ILE A 8 8.28 6.01 2.84
C ILE A 8 8.82 5.59 4.21
N VAL A 9 9.84 6.28 4.72
CA VAL A 9 10.40 5.99 6.04
C VAL A 9 9.35 6.13 7.14
N ASN A 10 8.49 7.14 7.05
CA ASN A 10 7.40 7.34 8.00
C ASN A 10 6.32 6.26 7.90
N ALA A 11 5.98 5.83 6.68
CA ALA A 11 5.01 4.76 6.44
C ALA A 11 5.52 3.43 7.01
N GLU A 12 6.76 3.05 6.72
CA GLU A 12 7.37 1.82 7.25
C GLU A 12 7.50 1.84 8.77
N LYS A 13 7.91 2.99 9.34
CA LYS A 13 7.95 3.16 10.80
C LYS A 13 6.57 2.95 11.40
N LYS A 14 5.54 3.57 10.83
CA LYS A 14 4.17 3.43 11.28
C LYS A 14 3.67 1.98 11.18
N TRP A 15 3.96 1.27 10.09
CA TRP A 15 3.57 -0.14 9.96
C TRP A 15 4.27 -1.04 10.98
N LYS A 16 5.55 -0.78 11.30
CA LYS A 16 6.25 -1.49 12.38
C LYS A 16 5.65 -1.26 13.77
N GLU A 17 5.03 -0.11 13.99
CA GLU A 17 4.35 0.24 15.25
C GLU A 17 2.91 -0.31 15.29
N ASP A 18 2.20 -0.30 14.16
CA ASP A 18 0.80 -0.69 14.07
C ASP A 18 0.60 -2.23 13.97
N PHE A 19 1.56 -2.97 13.43
CA PHE A 19 1.47 -4.43 13.27
C PHE A 19 2.26 -5.19 14.34
N ALA A 20 1.68 -6.26 14.86
CA ALA A 20 2.37 -7.18 15.77
C ALA A 20 3.53 -7.92 15.09
N GLU A 21 3.39 -8.22 13.80
CA GLU A 21 4.46 -8.74 12.94
C GLU A 21 4.48 -7.95 11.63
N TYR A 22 5.67 -7.57 11.15
CA TYR A 22 5.85 -6.87 9.88
C TYR A 22 7.17 -7.29 9.23
N THR A 23 7.11 -7.81 8.01
CA THR A 23 8.28 -8.28 7.26
C THR A 23 8.18 -7.86 5.80
N ILE A 24 9.16 -7.10 5.31
CA ILE A 24 9.25 -6.73 3.89
C ILE A 24 9.68 -7.95 3.08
N ILE A 25 8.95 -8.22 2.00
CA ILE A 25 9.23 -9.30 1.04
C ILE A 25 9.95 -8.72 -0.18
N ASP A 26 9.42 -7.64 -0.74
CA ASP A 26 9.99 -6.94 -1.91
C ASP A 26 9.78 -5.43 -1.79
N LYS A 27 10.71 -4.66 -2.33
CA LYS A 27 10.64 -3.19 -2.40
C LYS A 27 11.35 -2.70 -3.64
N LYS A 28 10.64 -1.97 -4.50
CA LYS A 28 11.18 -1.47 -5.76
C LYS A 28 10.68 -0.08 -6.10
N GLU A 29 11.51 0.67 -6.81
CA GLU A 29 11.07 1.91 -7.44
C GLU A 29 10.20 1.60 -8.65
N THR A 30 9.15 2.40 -8.85
CA THR A 30 8.24 2.27 -9.97
C THR A 30 7.71 3.64 -10.40
N THR A 31 6.92 3.64 -11.47
CA THR A 31 6.15 4.81 -11.90
C THR A 31 4.68 4.46 -11.86
N PHE A 32 3.88 5.29 -11.19
CA PHE A 32 2.43 5.14 -11.14
C PHE A 32 1.75 6.39 -11.69
N LYS A 33 1.01 6.24 -12.79
CA LYS A 33 0.31 7.35 -13.47
C LYS A 33 1.21 8.56 -13.79
N GLY A 34 2.47 8.28 -14.16
CA GLY A 34 3.48 9.29 -14.51
C GLY A 34 4.27 9.85 -13.33
N GLU A 35 3.93 9.49 -12.09
CA GLU A 35 4.62 9.93 -10.89
C GLU A 35 5.61 8.88 -10.40
N LYS A 36 6.72 9.32 -9.82
CA LYS A 36 7.62 8.42 -9.08
C LYS A 36 6.86 7.81 -7.89
N ALA A 37 6.97 6.50 -7.76
CA ALA A 37 6.35 5.75 -6.68
C ALA A 37 7.29 4.66 -6.19
N ILE A 38 7.06 4.17 -4.98
CA ILE A 38 7.68 2.96 -4.46
C ILE A 38 6.59 1.92 -4.25
N GLU A 39 6.84 0.72 -4.76
CA GLU A 39 6.01 -0.44 -4.50
C GLU A 39 6.69 -1.30 -3.45
N ILE A 40 5.93 -1.67 -2.40
CA ILE A 40 6.39 -2.51 -1.30
C ILE A 40 5.42 -3.67 -1.15
N THR A 41 5.95 -4.90 -1.22
CA THR A 41 5.22 -6.10 -0.83
C THR A 41 5.75 -6.56 0.52
N PHE A 42 4.87 -6.80 1.48
CA PHE A 42 5.24 -7.20 2.83
C PHE A 42 4.19 -8.14 3.43
N SER A 43 4.58 -8.92 4.43
CA SER A 43 3.64 -9.70 5.24
C SER A 43 3.44 -9.02 6.59
N ALA A 44 2.21 -9.07 7.12
CA ALA A 44 1.89 -8.47 8.41
C ALA A 44 0.86 -9.26 9.21
N LYS A 45 0.93 -9.15 10.53
CA LYS A 45 -0.16 -9.52 11.46
C LYS A 45 -0.63 -8.28 12.21
N GLU A 46 -1.93 -8.00 12.19
CA GLU A 46 -2.51 -6.88 12.94
C GLU A 46 -2.34 -7.08 14.46
N LYS A 47 -2.64 -8.28 14.95
CA LYS A 47 -2.44 -8.68 16.35
C LYS A 47 -1.82 -10.08 16.40
N VAL A 48 -1.33 -10.49 17.57
CA VAL A 48 -0.70 -11.81 17.77
C VAL A 48 -1.59 -12.95 17.26
N ASP A 49 -2.89 -12.88 17.50
CA ASP A 49 -3.87 -13.91 17.11
C ASP A 49 -4.50 -13.67 15.73
N SER A 50 -4.11 -12.62 15.01
CA SER A 50 -4.63 -12.35 13.66
C SER A 50 -3.95 -13.23 12.62
N PRO A 51 -4.66 -13.59 11.53
CA PRO A 51 -4.02 -14.30 10.43
C PRO A 51 -2.89 -13.44 9.84
N LEU A 52 -1.82 -14.10 9.41
CA LEU A 52 -0.79 -13.47 8.61
C LEU A 52 -1.38 -13.11 7.25
N VAL A 53 -1.32 -11.84 6.87
CA VAL A 53 -1.73 -11.37 5.54
C VAL A 53 -0.49 -10.97 4.73
N LYS A 54 -0.59 -11.11 3.41
CA LYS A 54 0.35 -10.51 2.46
C LYS A 54 -0.27 -9.22 1.95
N MET A 55 0.52 -8.17 1.88
CA MET A 55 0.10 -6.82 1.51
C MET A 55 0.99 -6.28 0.39
N ARG A 56 0.41 -5.48 -0.49
CA ARG A 56 1.13 -4.67 -1.48
C ARG A 56 0.69 -3.22 -1.35
N ALA A 57 1.67 -2.34 -1.26
CA ALA A 57 1.48 -0.91 -1.11
C ALA A 57 2.20 -0.16 -2.23
N ILE A 58 1.52 0.81 -2.85
CA ILE A 58 2.11 1.78 -3.76
C ILE A 58 2.09 3.14 -3.05
N LEU A 59 3.29 3.65 -2.76
CA LEU A 59 3.51 4.93 -2.10
C LEU A 59 4.01 5.96 -3.11
N MET A 60 3.37 7.12 -3.18
CA MET A 60 3.78 8.19 -4.09
C MET A 60 3.50 9.57 -3.51
N THR A 61 4.09 10.58 -4.12
CA THR A 61 3.78 11.99 -3.85
C THR A 61 3.35 12.68 -5.14
N LYS A 62 2.24 13.40 -5.11
CA LYS A 62 1.72 14.14 -6.26
C LYS A 62 1.05 15.44 -5.81
N ASP A 63 1.30 16.54 -6.52
CA ASP A 63 0.67 17.85 -6.26
C ASP A 63 0.76 18.30 -4.78
N GLY A 64 1.87 18.01 -4.11
CA GLY A 64 2.04 18.36 -2.71
C GLY A 64 1.42 17.39 -1.68
N ASN A 65 0.81 16.30 -2.14
CA ASN A 65 0.12 15.31 -1.31
C ASN A 65 0.83 13.95 -1.35
N SER A 66 0.80 13.22 -0.24
CA SER A 66 1.33 11.86 -0.13
C SER A 66 0.18 10.86 -0.21
N TYR A 67 0.31 9.85 -1.07
CA TYR A 67 -0.69 8.82 -1.30
C TYR A 67 -0.11 7.45 -0.95
N ALA A 68 -0.97 6.59 -0.42
CA ALA A 68 -0.72 5.17 -0.25
C ALA A 68 -1.94 4.39 -0.77
N ILE A 69 -1.71 3.52 -1.75
CA ILE A 69 -2.72 2.57 -2.22
C ILE A 69 -2.29 1.21 -1.69
N ILE A 70 -3.11 0.61 -0.84
CA ILE A 70 -2.74 -0.62 -0.12
C ILE A 70 -3.83 -1.67 -0.34
N TYR A 71 -3.39 -2.89 -0.61
CA TYR A 71 -4.21 -4.07 -0.72
C TYR A 71 -3.63 -5.18 0.15
N ASP A 72 -4.52 -5.94 0.80
CA ASP A 72 -4.20 -7.07 1.66
C ASP A 72 -5.09 -8.27 1.36
N ALA A 73 -4.48 -9.46 1.44
CA ALA A 73 -5.17 -10.74 1.33
C ALA A 73 -4.41 -11.83 2.09
N LEU A 74 -5.06 -12.98 2.29
CA LEU A 74 -4.37 -14.17 2.77
C LEU A 74 -3.28 -14.57 1.77
N PRO A 75 -2.12 -15.08 2.24
CA PRO A 75 -1.02 -15.45 1.35
C PRO A 75 -1.40 -16.45 0.25
N SER A 76 -2.36 -17.35 0.51
CA SER A 76 -2.87 -18.33 -0.44
C SER A 76 -3.65 -17.71 -1.60
N ASP A 77 -4.35 -16.61 -1.36
CA ASP A 77 -5.24 -15.97 -2.34
C ASP A 77 -4.60 -14.73 -2.97
N PHE A 78 -3.48 -14.27 -2.42
CA PHE A 78 -2.88 -12.98 -2.70
C PHE A 78 -2.66 -12.74 -4.20
N ASP A 79 -1.98 -13.66 -4.88
CA ASP A 79 -1.58 -13.46 -6.28
C ASP A 79 -2.82 -13.48 -7.21
N LEU A 80 -3.80 -14.35 -6.93
CA LEU A 80 -5.05 -14.40 -7.69
C LEU A 80 -5.86 -13.10 -7.53
N ALA A 81 -6.01 -12.63 -6.29
CA ALA A 81 -6.79 -11.46 -6.00
C ALA A 81 -6.06 -10.15 -6.36
N ASP A 82 -4.72 -10.13 -6.35
CA ASP A 82 -3.91 -9.04 -6.92
C ASP A 82 -4.17 -8.91 -8.42
N GLN A 83 -4.06 -10.00 -9.18
CA GLN A 83 -4.28 -10.00 -10.62
C GLN A 83 -5.73 -9.67 -10.99
N LYS A 84 -6.70 -10.23 -10.26
CA LYS A 84 -8.13 -10.12 -10.61
C LYS A 84 -8.77 -8.82 -10.16
N TYR A 85 -8.29 -8.23 -9.06
CA TYR A 85 -8.94 -7.08 -8.44
C TYR A 85 -8.01 -5.88 -8.27
N PHE A 86 -6.81 -6.08 -7.73
CA PHE A 86 -5.92 -4.95 -7.44
C PHE A 86 -5.35 -4.30 -8.69
N GLU A 87 -4.80 -5.08 -9.62
CA GLU A 87 -4.26 -4.58 -10.89
C GLU A 87 -5.33 -3.82 -11.73
N PRO A 88 -6.54 -4.35 -11.95
CA PRO A 88 -7.62 -3.59 -12.60
C PRO A 88 -8.00 -2.30 -11.84
N MET A 89 -8.02 -2.34 -10.51
CA MET A 89 -8.30 -1.15 -9.70
C MET A 89 -7.23 -0.09 -9.92
N LEU A 90 -5.94 -0.46 -9.90
CA LEU A 90 -4.82 0.44 -10.19
C LEU A 90 -4.92 1.07 -11.60
N GLN A 91 -5.34 0.29 -12.59
CA GLN A 91 -5.55 0.80 -13.95
C GLN A 91 -6.69 1.84 -14.01
N SER A 92 -7.79 1.61 -13.28
CA SER A 92 -8.92 2.55 -13.20
C SER A 92 -8.67 3.75 -12.26
N PHE A 93 -7.66 3.66 -11.40
CA PHE A 93 -7.39 4.66 -10.38
C PHE A 93 -7.00 6.00 -11.01
N THR A 94 -7.69 7.04 -10.58
CA THR A 94 -7.42 8.42 -11.00
C THR A 94 -7.25 9.30 -9.77
N THR A 95 -6.06 9.89 -9.63
CA THR A 95 -5.83 10.94 -8.64
C THR A 95 -6.57 12.19 -9.10
N ARG A 96 -7.68 12.53 -8.47
CA ARG A 96 -8.19 13.91 -8.51
C ARG A 96 -7.30 14.76 -7.60
N ARG A 97 -7.34 16.10 -7.73
CA ARG A 97 -6.72 16.98 -6.71
C ARG A 97 -7.33 16.62 -5.35
N ALA A 98 -6.55 15.95 -4.51
CA ALA A 98 -6.97 15.66 -3.15
C ALA A 98 -7.02 16.96 -2.36
N THR A 99 -8.13 17.19 -1.69
CA THR A 99 -8.11 18.08 -0.53
C THR A 99 -7.24 17.43 0.56
N PRO A 100 -6.60 18.19 1.47
CA PRO A 100 -5.47 17.72 2.29
C PRO A 100 -5.69 16.52 3.24
N PHE A 101 -6.81 15.79 3.18
CA PHE A 101 -7.16 14.70 4.10
C PHE A 101 -7.73 13.42 3.47
N ASP A 102 -7.49 13.14 2.19
CA ASP A 102 -7.98 11.89 1.58
C ASP A 102 -6.98 10.73 1.79
N ILE A 103 -7.08 10.05 2.94
CA ILE A 103 -6.56 8.69 3.09
C ILE A 103 -7.54 7.76 2.36
N ILE A 104 -7.20 7.32 1.15
CA ILE A 104 -7.96 6.26 0.46
C ILE A 104 -7.67 4.95 1.21
N ARG A 105 -8.53 4.63 2.18
CA ARG A 105 -8.46 3.40 2.98
C ARG A 105 -9.02 2.20 2.21
N LYS A 106 -8.20 1.14 2.19
CA LYS A 106 -8.50 -0.30 2.23
C LYS A 106 -9.68 -0.80 1.38
N VAL A 107 -9.38 -1.44 0.24
CA VAL A 107 -10.32 -2.38 -0.37
C VAL A 107 -10.13 -3.73 0.32
N CYS A 108 -11.02 -4.05 1.26
CA CYS A 108 -11.12 -5.39 1.85
C CYS A 108 -12.00 -6.24 0.92
N VAL A 109 -11.43 -7.27 0.29
CA VAL A 109 -12.22 -8.28 -0.41
C VAL A 109 -12.58 -9.36 0.61
N CYS A 110 -13.75 -9.23 1.24
CA CYS A 110 -14.33 -10.33 2.01
C CYS A 110 -14.90 -11.35 1.01
N CYS A 111 -14.31 -12.55 1.00
CA CYS A 111 -14.92 -13.73 0.39
C CYS A 111 -15.95 -14.34 1.34
#